data_AF-A0A7Z9GBY0-F1
#
_entry.id   AF-A0A7Z9GBY0-F1
#
_cell.length_a   1.000
_cell.length_b   1.000
_cell.length_c   1.000
_cell.angle_alpha   90.00
_cell.angle_beta   90.00
_cell.angle_gamma   90.00
#
_symmetry.space_group_name_H-M   'P 1'
#
loop_
_entity.id
_entity.type
_entity.pdbx_description
1 polymer ?
#
loop_
_entity_poly.entity_id
_entity_poly.type
_entity_poly.pdbx_seq_one_letter_code
_entity_poly.pdbx_strand_id
1 'polypeptide(L)' 'MNFSNLEFGTAKRLAVQSFEKRYLTQLLTRTDGNISQASRQAGLDRSNFRRILRKHDIDVEQLVD' A
#
# COMPACT_ATOMS: atom_id res chain seq x y z
N MET A 1 -9.02 -14.00 -0.94
CA MET A 1 -9.67 -13.79 0.38
C MET A 1 -11.18 -13.87 0.14
N ASN A 2 -11.89 -14.74 0.85
CA ASN A 2 -13.35 -14.84 0.73
C ASN A 2 -14.00 -13.94 1.79
N PHE A 3 -14.80 -12.96 1.35
CA PHE A 3 -15.41 -11.95 2.24
C PHE A 3 -16.85 -12.25 2.64
N SER A 4 -17.48 -13.26 2.02
CA SER A 4 -18.92 -13.55 2.16
C SER A 4 -19.38 -13.94 3.58
N ASN A 5 -18.45 -14.34 4.45
CA ASN A 5 -18.74 -14.75 5.84
C ASN A 5 -18.40 -13.68 6.88
N LEU A 6 -18.10 -12.45 6.47
CA LEU A 6 -17.71 -11.35 7.36
C LEU A 6 -18.74 -10.22 7.32
N GLU A 7 -18.91 -9.56 8.46
CA GLU A 7 -19.64 -8.29 8.52
C GLU A 7 -19.07 -7.27 7.54
N PHE A 8 -19.94 -6.50 6.88
CA PHE A 8 -19.55 -5.60 5.79
C PHE A 8 -18.41 -4.65 6.17
N GLY A 9 -18.44 -4.10 7.39
CA GLY A 9 -17.38 -3.21 7.89
C GLY A 9 -16.01 -3.91 7.97
N THR A 10 -15.98 -5.16 8.43
CA THR A 10 -14.77 -5.97 8.51
C THR A 10 -14.28 -6.38 7.12
N ALA A 11 -15.19 -6.85 6.26
CA ALA A 11 -14.89 -7.20 4.88
C ALA A 11 -14.28 -6.02 4.12
N LYS A 12 -14.92 -4.84 4.19
CA LYS A 12 -14.43 -3.61 3.56
C LYS A 12 -13.05 -3.22 4.09
N ARG A 13 -12.84 -3.27 5.41
CA ARG A 13 -11.54 -2.94 6.01
C ARG A 13 -10.42 -3.85 5.48
N LEU A 14 -10.63 -5.16 5.47
CA LEU A 14 -9.66 -6.13 4.97
C LEU A 14 -9.39 -5.97 3.46
N ALA A 15 -10.45 -5.69 2.68
CA ALA A 15 -10.32 -5.43 1.26
C ALA A 15 -9.48 -4.18 0.98
N VAL A 16 -9.75 -3.08 1.69
CA VAL A 16 -8.97 -1.83 1.58
C VAL A 16 -7.52 -2.05 2.00
N GLN A 17 -7.28 -2.75 3.12
CA GLN A 17 -5.91 -3.03 3.57
C GLN A 17 -5.13 -3.85 2.55
N SER A 18 -5.75 -4.91 2.02
CA SER A 18 -5.15 -5.76 1.00
C SER A 18 -4.85 -5.01 -0.30
N PHE A 19 -5.76 -4.10 -0.69
CA PHE A 19 -5.58 -3.21 -1.84
C PHE A 19 -4.40 -2.25 -1.60
N GLU A 20 -4.40 -1.51 -0.48
CA GLU A 20 -3.37 -0.53 -0.15
C GLU A 20 -1.98 -1.19 -0.15
N LYS A 21 -1.82 -2.34 0.52
CA LYS A 21 -0.53 -3.06 0.57
C LYS A 21 -0.05 -3.46 -0.83
N ARG A 22 -0.90 -4.13 -1.61
CA ARG A 22 -0.53 -4.59 -2.96
C ARG A 22 -0.21 -3.42 -3.90
N TYR A 23 -1.02 -2.37 -3.87
CA TYR A 23 -0.86 -1.21 -4.74
C TYR A 23 0.48 -0.49 -4.46
N LEU A 24 0.76 -0.18 -3.19
CA LEU A 24 1.95 0.55 -2.81
C LEU A 24 3.23 -0.24 -3.05
N THR A 25 3.24 -1.54 -2.72
CA THR A 25 4.38 -2.42 -3.01
C THR A 25 4.68 -2.45 -4.51
N GLN A 26 3.68 -2.66 -5.37
CA GLN A 26 3.89 -2.67 -6.83
C GLN A 26 4.41 -1.34 -7.35
N LEU A 27 3.92 -0.23 -6.81
CA LEU A 27 4.37 1.10 -7.22
C LEU A 27 5.83 1.33 -6.81
N LEU A 28 6.19 0.98 -5.57
CA LEU A 28 7.56 1.06 -5.08
C LEU A 28 8.52 0.22 -5.93
N THR A 29 8.19 -1.05 -6.21
CA THR A 29 9.01 -1.93 -7.05
C THR A 29 9.19 -1.34 -8.47
N ARG A 30 8.13 -0.83 -9.09
CA ARG A 30 8.23 -0.20 -10.43
C ARG A 30 9.07 1.07 -10.47
N THR A 31 9.23 1.72 -9.32
CA THR A 31 10.02 2.94 -9.17
C THR A 31 11.35 2.69 -8.48
N ASP A 32 11.77 1.44 -8.34
CA ASP A 32 13.03 1.06 -7.67
C ASP A 32 13.16 1.68 -6.27
N GLY A 33 12.09 1.56 -5.48
CA GLY A 33 12.02 2.11 -4.12
C GLY A 33 11.91 3.64 -4.04
N ASN A 34 11.84 4.37 -5.16
CA ASN A 34 11.77 5.83 -5.15
C ASN A 34 10.43 6.35 -4.63
N ILE A 35 10.37 6.59 -3.32
CA ILE A 35 9.17 7.09 -2.62
C ILE A 35 8.59 8.37 -3.26
N SER A 36 9.44 9.28 -3.74
CA SER A 36 8.99 10.55 -4.33
C SER A 36 8.36 10.35 -5.71
N GLN A 37 8.85 9.39 -6.50
CA GLN A 37 8.23 9.02 -7.78
C GLN A 37 6.95 8.23 -7.55
N ALA A 38 6.98 7.25 -6.64
CA ALA A 38 5.82 6.45 -6.28
C ALA A 38 4.66 7.32 -5.75
N SER A 39 4.94 8.27 -4.84
CA SER A 39 3.88 9.14 -4.32
C SER A 39 3.24 10.00 -5.42
N ARG A 40 4.05 10.55 -6.34
CA ARG A 40 3.54 11.30 -7.51
C ARG A 40 2.68 10.45 -8.42
N GLN A 41 3.10 9.22 -8.73
CA GLN A 41 2.29 8.29 -9.55
C GLN A 41 0.99 7.88 -8.86
N ALA A 42 0.99 7.78 -7.52
CA ALA A 42 -0.20 7.52 -6.74
C ALA A 42 -1.14 8.72 -6.61
N GLY A 43 -0.74 9.92 -7.06
CA GLY A 43 -1.48 11.16 -6.82
C GLY A 43 -1.52 11.56 -5.34
N LEU A 44 -0.55 11.11 -4.55
CA LEU A 44 -0.44 11.38 -3.12
C LEU A 44 0.78 12.26 -2.84
N ASP A 45 0.69 13.12 -1.83
CA ASP A 45 1.89 13.71 -1.27
C ASP A 45 2.73 12.65 -0.54
N ARG A 46 4.01 12.96 -0.37
CA ARG A 46 4.99 12.04 0.22
C ARG A 46 4.67 11.69 1.68
N SER A 47 4.05 12.59 2.44
CA SER A 47 3.71 12.37 3.85
C SER A 47 2.56 11.38 3.99
N ASN A 48 1.51 11.54 3.17
CA ASN A 48 0.40 10.60 3.10
C ASN A 48 0.86 9.22 2.61
N PHE A 49 1.69 9.16 1.56
CA PHE A 49 2.25 7.91 1.06
C PHE A 49 3.02 7.15 2.15
N ARG A 50 3.95 7.84 2.84
CA ARG A 50 4.70 7.25 3.96
C ARG A 50 3.83 6.82 5.14
N ARG A 51 2.74 7.54 5.42
CA ARG A 51 1.79 7.15 6.47
C ARG A 51 1.12 5.82 6.14
N ILE A 52 0.76 5.59 4.88
CA ILE A 52 0.13 4.34 4.46
C ILE A 52 1.17 3.20 4.45
N LEU A 53 2.42 3.45 4.03
CA LEU A 53 3.49 2.44 4.16
C LEU A 53 3.66 1.96 5.60
N ARG A 54 3.77 2.91 6.55
CA ARG A 54 3.88 2.59 7.99
C ARG A 54 2.65 1.85 8.53
N LYS A 55 1.45 2.19 8.07
CA LYS A 55 0.21 1.50 8.47
C LYS A 55 0.23 0.00 8.10
N HIS A 56 0.99 -0.37 7.08
CA HIS A 56 1.07 -1.75 6.56
C HIS A 56 2.43 -2.41 6.78
N ASP A 57 3.30 -1.79 7.58
CA ASP A 57 4.67 -2.24 7.84
C ASP A 57 5.44 -2.58 6.56
N ILE A 58 5.30 -1.74 5.55
CA ILE A 58 6.01 -1.90 4.27
C ILE A 58 7.37 -1.22 4.40
N ASP A 59 8.42 -2.05 4.44
CA ASP A 59 9.80 -1.62 4.35
C ASP A 59 10.21 -1.53 2.88
N VAL A 60 10.77 -0.39 2.48
CA VAL A 60 11.22 -0.17 1.10
C VAL A 60 12.50 -0.96 0.84
N GLU A 61 13.40 -1.05 1.82
CA GLU A 61 14.70 -1.73 1.66
C GLU A 61 14.52 -3.23 1.41
N GLN A 62 13.45 -3.83 1.95
CA GLN A 62 13.11 -5.24 1.72
C GLN A 62 12.40 -5.51 0.39
N LEU A 63 12.06 -4.48 -0.38
CA LEU A 63 11.32 -4.61 -1.65
C LEU A 63 12.20 -4.46 -2.89
N VAL A 64 13.41 -3.95 -2.72
CA VAL A 64 14.40 -3.74 -3.79
C VAL A 64 15.66 -4.50 -3.41
N ASP A 65 15.84 -5.65 -4.07
CA ASP A 65 17.07 -6.45 -4.07
C ASP A 65 18.00 -6.00 -5.22
#